data_AF-A0A966Y6I6-F1
#
_entry.id   AF-A0A966Y6I6-F1
#
_cell.length_a   1.000
_cell.length_b   1.000
_cell.length_c   1.000
_cell.angle_alpha   90.00
_cell.angle_beta   90.00
_cell.angle_gamma   90.00
#
_symmetry.space_group_name_H-M   'P 1'
#
loop_
_entity.id
_entity.type
_entity.pdbx_description
1 polymer ?
#
loop_
_entity_poly.entity_id
_entity_poly.type
_entity_poly.pdbx_seq_one_letter_code
_entity_poly.pdbx_strand_id
1 'polypeptide(L)'
;MLSLVIGTSLIKTSTRDLDEQIYSIQENLLFLEDRFKDSKLEFDYLSSSEKLLEYQKLYFENALIKKTLSDLKILKVTDNGIITDDLKIIGNK
;
A
#
# COMPACT_ATOMS: atom_id res chain seq x y z
N MET A 1 14.98 -47.46 -33.34
CA MET A 1 13.98 -47.88 -32.34
C MET A 1 14.34 -47.40 -30.93
N LEU A 2 15.49 -47.78 -30.35
CA LEU A 2 15.83 -47.43 -28.96
C LEU A 2 16.01 -45.92 -28.71
N SER A 3 16.66 -45.20 -29.62
CA SER A 3 16.88 -43.73 -29.50
C SER A 3 15.58 -42.94 -29.45
N LEU A 4 14.53 -43.42 -30.13
CA LEU A 4 13.22 -42.77 -30.15
C LEU A 4 12.49 -42.94 -28.81
N VAL A 5 12.58 -44.13 -28.20
CA VAL A 5 12.00 -44.41 -26.87
C VAL A 5 12.68 -43.59 -25.78
N ILE A 6 14.00 -43.43 -25.85
CA ILE A 6 14.76 -42.60 -24.90
C ILE A 6 14.41 -41.12 -25.08
N GLY A 7 14.36 -40.63 -26.33
CA GLY A 7 14.00 -39.24 -26.63
C GLY A 7 12.60 -38.88 -26.12
N THR A 8 11.59 -39.72 -26.39
CA THR A 8 10.22 -39.45 -25.92
C THR A 8 10.09 -39.55 -24.40
N SER A 9 10.83 -40.44 -23.76
CA SER A 9 10.86 -40.53 -22.29
C SER A 9 11.46 -39.30 -21.64
N LEU A 10 12.54 -38.73 -22.20
CA LEU A 10 13.17 -37.51 -21.69
C LEU A 10 12.23 -36.31 -21.83
N ILE A 11 11.61 -36.17 -23.01
CA ILE A 11 10.64 -35.10 -23.27
C ILE A 11 9.45 -35.23 -22.32
N LYS A 12 8.89 -36.44 -22.15
CA LYS A 12 7.76 -36.69 -21.25
C LYS A 12 8.07 -36.31 -19.80
N THR A 13 9.25 -36.67 -19.30
CA THR A 13 9.66 -36.33 -17.93
C THR A 13 9.87 -34.82 -17.76
N SER A 14 10.52 -34.18 -18.74
CA SER A 14 10.73 -32.72 -18.72
C SER A 14 9.43 -31.94 -18.78
N THR A 15 8.46 -32.35 -19.61
CA THR A 15 7.15 -31.72 -19.68
C THR A 15 6.40 -31.87 -18.37
N ARG A 16 6.43 -33.06 -17.75
CA ARG A 16 5.77 -33.29 -16.46
C ARG A 16 6.33 -32.38 -15.35
N ASP A 17 7.64 -32.19 -15.32
CA ASP A 17 8.30 -31.32 -14.33
C ASP A 17 7.91 -29.85 -14.53
N LEU A 18 7.86 -29.39 -15.79
CA LEU A 18 7.38 -28.04 -16.11
C LEU A 18 5.91 -27.84 -15.73
N ASP A 19 5.04 -28.81 -16.01
CA ASP A 19 3.62 -28.74 -15.64
C ASP A 19 3.48 -28.63 -14.11
N GLU A 20 4.21 -29.44 -13.34
CA GLU A 20 4.19 -29.41 -11.88
C GLU A 20 4.65 -28.05 -11.32
N GLN A 21 5.71 -27.47 -11.89
CA GLN A 21 6.16 -26.13 -11.54
C GLN A 21 5.11 -25.06 -11.87
N ILE A 22 4.47 -25.13 -13.05
CA ILE A 22 3.41 -24.21 -13.45
C ILE A 22 2.24 -24.28 -12.46
N TYR A 23 1.80 -25.49 -12.11
CA TYR A 23 0.72 -25.68 -11.14
C TYR A 23 1.09 -25.10 -9.77
N SER A 24 2.29 -25.37 -9.27
CA SER A 24 2.75 -24.84 -7.97
C SER A 24 2.80 -23.30 -7.98
N ILE A 25 3.31 -22.69 -9.05
CA ILE A 25 3.37 -21.22 -9.18
C ILE A 25 1.95 -20.63 -9.24
N GLN A 26 1.03 -21.26 -9.98
CA GLN A 26 -0.37 -20.80 -10.07
C GLN A 26 -1.06 -20.85 -8.71
N GLU A 27 -0.90 -21.95 -7.96
CA GLU A 27 -1.48 -22.09 -6.62
C GLU A 27 -0.90 -21.05 -5.65
N ASN A 28 0.41 -20.84 -5.67
CA ASN A 28 1.05 -19.80 -4.87
C ASN A 28 0.55 -18.39 -5.22
N LEU A 29 0.30 -18.11 -6.51
CA LEU A 29 -0.23 -16.82 -6.95
C LEU A 29 -1.66 -16.61 -6.44
N LEU A 30 -2.51 -17.63 -6.54
CA LEU A 30 -3.87 -17.58 -6.00
C LEU A 30 -3.89 -17.37 -4.49
N PHE A 31 -3.02 -18.09 -3.75
CA PHE A 31 -2.86 -17.89 -2.32
C PHE A 31 -2.43 -16.46 -1.98
N LEU A 32 -1.48 -15.90 -2.73
CA LEU A 32 -1.00 -14.54 -2.49
C LEU A 32 -2.06 -13.48 -2.82
N GLU A 33 -2.85 -13.70 -3.88
CA GLU A 33 -3.96 -12.83 -4.25
C GLU A 33 -5.04 -12.77 -3.16
N ASP A 34 -5.41 -13.93 -2.60
CA ASP A 34 -6.38 -14.01 -1.50
C ASP A 34 -5.87 -13.25 -0.26
N ARG A 35 -4.61 -13.48 0.13
CA ARG A 35 -3.96 -12.75 1.23
C ARG A 35 -3.89 -11.25 0.99
N PHE A 36 -3.63 -10.83 -0.24
CA PHE A 36 -3.62 -9.42 -0.61
C PHE A 36 -5.01 -8.80 -0.50
N LYS A 37 -6.05 -9.50 -0.97
CA LYS A 37 -7.43 -9.06 -0.88
C LYS A 37 -7.87 -8.85 0.57
N ASP A 38 -7.53 -9.78 1.46
CA ASP A 38 -7.80 -9.65 2.89
C ASP A 38 -7.10 -8.42 3.49
N SER A 39 -5.80 -8.27 3.25
CA SER A 39 -5.04 -7.12 3.74
C SER A 39 -5.57 -5.79 3.20
N LYS A 40 -5.99 -5.76 1.93
CA LYS A 40 -6.61 -4.59 1.32
C LYS A 40 -7.95 -4.27 1.98
N LEU A 41 -8.77 -5.28 2.28
CA LEU A 41 -10.05 -5.08 2.96
C LEU A 41 -9.84 -4.48 4.36
N GLU A 42 -8.88 -5.02 5.13
CA GLU A 42 -8.51 -4.48 6.44
C GLU A 42 -8.01 -3.04 6.33
N PHE A 43 -7.14 -2.76 5.35
CA PHE A 43 -6.64 -1.42 5.09
C PHE A 43 -7.78 -0.46 4.76
N ASP A 44 -8.66 -0.82 3.81
CA ASP A 44 -9.78 0.02 3.37
C ASP A 44 -10.74 0.31 4.54
N TYR A 45 -10.96 -0.67 5.44
CA TYR A 45 -11.77 -0.49 6.64
C TYR A 45 -11.12 0.45 7.66
N LEU A 46 -9.86 0.20 8.03
CA LEU A 46 -9.13 0.97 9.05
C LEU A 46 -8.78 2.39 8.59
N SER A 47 -8.62 2.58 7.28
CA SER A 47 -8.37 3.90 6.67
C SER A 47 -9.65 4.65 6.29
N SER A 48 -10.82 4.06 6.53
CA SER A 48 -12.10 4.73 6.31
C SER A 48 -12.22 5.98 7.20
N SER A 49 -12.89 7.02 6.68
CA SER A 49 -13.08 8.28 7.41
C SER A 49 -13.74 8.11 8.78
N GLU A 50 -14.67 7.16 8.90
CA GLU A 50 -15.34 6.83 10.16
C GLU A 50 -14.35 6.25 11.17
N LYS A 51 -13.56 5.25 10.78
CA LYS A 51 -12.54 4.65 11.66
C LYS A 51 -11.42 5.61 12.01
N LEU A 52 -10.96 6.42 11.07
CA LEU A 52 -9.96 7.45 11.35
C LEU A 52 -10.48 8.48 12.36
N LEU A 53 -11.76 8.89 12.28
CA LEU A 53 -12.35 9.79 13.25
C LEU A 53 -12.50 9.13 14.63
N GLU A 54 -12.87 7.85 14.68
CA GLU A 54 -12.93 7.07 15.92
C GLU A 54 -11.54 7.00 16.59
N TYR A 55 -10.49 6.68 15.83
CA TYR A 55 -9.12 6.65 16.36
C TYR A 55 -8.59 8.03 16.74
N GLN A 56 -8.96 9.08 16.00
CA GLN A 56 -8.66 10.46 16.34
C GLN A 56 -9.21 10.83 17.71
N LYS A 57 -10.46 10.45 18.00
CA LYS A 57 -11.04 10.66 19.33
C LYS A 57 -10.35 9.79 20.37
N LEU A 58 -10.28 8.48 20.14
CA LEU A 58 -9.78 7.52 21.12
C LEU A 58 -8.34 7.80 21.59
N TYR A 59 -7.43 8.12 20.65
CA TYR A 59 -6.01 8.26 20.97
C TYR A 59 -5.55 9.71 21.05
N PHE A 60 -6.24 10.63 20.38
CA PHE A 60 -5.74 11.99 20.19
C PHE A 60 -6.64 13.10 20.75
N GLU A 61 -7.80 12.79 21.35
CA GLU A 61 -8.69 13.81 21.91
C GLU A 61 -8.02 14.70 22.97
N ASN A 62 -7.17 14.11 23.82
CA ASN A 62 -6.39 14.86 24.81
C ASN A 62 -5.02 15.34 24.32
N ALA A 63 -4.56 14.89 23.14
CA ALA A 63 -3.27 15.23 22.56
C ALA A 63 -3.37 16.31 21.46
N LEU A 64 -4.54 16.47 20.84
CA LEU A 64 -4.79 17.46 19.80
C LEU A 64 -5.22 18.78 20.42
N ILE A 65 -4.26 19.69 20.54
CA ILE A 65 -4.53 21.07 20.88
C ILE A 65 -5.10 21.74 19.63
N LYS A 66 -6.36 22.18 19.70
CA LYS A 66 -6.99 22.96 18.63
C LYS A 66 -6.20 24.26 18.43
N LYS A 67 -5.45 24.34 17.32
CA LYS A 67 -4.75 25.54 16.87
C LYS A 67 -5.71 26.39 16.02
N THR A 68 -5.73 27.69 16.29
CA THR A 68 -6.42 28.66 15.44
C THR A 68 -5.56 29.02 14.23
N LEU A 69 -6.17 29.57 13.19
CA LEU A 69 -5.43 30.00 12.00
C LEU A 69 -4.34 31.05 12.35
N SER A 70 -4.61 31.87 13.36
CA SER A 70 -3.67 32.84 13.92
C SER A 70 -2.41 32.20 14.53
N ASP A 71 -2.48 30.93 14.92
CA ASP A 71 -1.33 30.18 15.43
C ASP A 71 -0.44 29.61 14.31
N LEU A 72 -0.91 29.65 13.06
CA LEU A 72 -0.19 29.14 11.89
C LEU A 72 0.57 30.27 11.19
N LYS A 73 1.87 30.03 10.94
CA LYS A 73 2.75 30.95 10.22
C LYS A 73 3.26 30.31 8.94
N ILE A 74 3.41 31.11 7.90
CA ILE A 74 4.04 30.74 6.64
C ILE A 74 5.54 30.91 6.82
N LEU A 75 6.30 29.83 6.63
CA LEU A 75 7.75 29.86 6.55
C LEU A 75 8.16 30.07 5.09
N LYS A 76 8.89 31.14 4.78
CA LYS A 76 9.52 31.34 3.48
C LYS A 76 11.03 31.24 3.64
N VAL A 77 11.65 30.42 2.80
CA VAL A 77 13.10 30.29 2.72
C VAL A 77 13.59 31.18 1.59
N THR A 78 14.50 32.10 1.90
CA THR A 78 15.18 32.99 0.95
C THR A 78 16.70 32.81 1.06
N ASP A 79 17.44 33.30 0.07
CA ASP A 79 18.91 33.21 0.04
C ASP A 79 19.58 33.84 1.27
N ASN A 80 18.88 34.77 1.93
CA ASN A 80 19.33 35.48 3.13
C ASN A 80 18.83 34.83 4.45
N GLY A 81 18.09 33.71 4.40
CA GLY A 81 17.63 32.97 5.58
C GLY A 81 16.15 32.56 5.56
N ILE A 82 15.57 32.35 6.75
CA ILE A 82 14.18 31.93 6.94
C ILE A 82 13.38 33.11 7.48
N ILE A 83 12.28 33.47 6.80
CA ILE A 83 11.32 34.49 7.26
C ILE A 83 9.97 33.85 7.58
N THR A 84 9.25 34.41 8.54
CA THR A 84 7.91 33.97 8.95
C THR A 84 6.88 35.06 8.68
N ASP A 85 5.80 34.73 7.96
CA ASP A 85 4.65 35.61 7.71
C ASP A 85 3.37 35.00 8.32
N ASP A 86 2.38 35.83 8.61
CA ASP A 86 1.08 35.36 9.11
C ASP A 86 0.22 34.79 7.97
N LEU A 87 -0.49 33.69 8.25
CA LEU A 87 -1.31 33.00 7.26
C LEU A 87 -2.67 33.72 7.09
N LYS A 88 -2.87 34.40 5.96
CA LYS A 88 -4.14 35.07 5.60
C LYS A 88 -4.84 34.32 4.48
N ILE A 89 -6.02 33.76 4.75
CA ILE A 89 -6.85 33.15 3.71
C ILE A 89 -7.64 34.26 3.01
N ILE A 90 -7.34 34.51 1.73
CA ILE A 90 -8.14 35.39 0.87
C ILE A 90 -9.19 34.52 0.20
N GLY A 91 -10.40 34.49 0.73
CA GLY A 91 -11.54 33.87 0.07
C GLY A 91 -12.01 34.78 -1.07
N ASN A 92 -11.95 34.30 -2.31
CA ASN A 92 -12.66 34.93 -3.42
C ASN A 92 -14.15 34.72 -3.18
N LYS A 93 -14.88 35.83 -3.01
CA LYS A 93 -16.35 35.84 -2.94
C LYS A 93 -16.94 35.70 -4.34
#